data_AF-A0A845LGT3-F1
#
_entry.id   AF-A0A845LGT3-F1
#
_cell.length_a   1.000
_cell.length_b   1.000
_cell.length_c   1.000
_cell.angle_alpha   90.00
_cell.angle_beta   90.00
_cell.angle_gamma   90.00
#
_symmetry.space_group_name_H-M   'P 1'
#
loop_
_entity.id
_entity.type
_entity.pdbx_description
1 polymer ?
#
loop_
_entity_poly.entity_id
_entity_poly.type
_entity_poly.pdbx_seq_one_letter_code
_entity_poly.pdbx_strand_id
1 'polypeptide(L)'
;MYRGIYTVTSSMMTNQKKLDVTSNNMANASTAGFKKDELITKAFPEKLLSKINGLSYSQNQKDKTVDVSQDGNGAWVVSSRQSFFTVDGSDGKSYSRDMKLARDTEGYLRTYTRNMDSGVDTSKGYYVLDSNGKRVQAGAGFSIDAQGNVVSGGATVANLLYTPPRSVIGTINGGMSVDYIKSNFLQGNLEQTNDKLDFAIKGSGFFEVQSQDGAKRYIRDGAFKISSECELITNEGMKVMGENGPIRVQGELEAKPDGSLYVGGEMIGKLRIVNVNNQDSLRKVGNNTYEIEPKNDPQLAPFDGELVQGFIEGSNVNPVSEMIEMIEVMRNYENAQKVIKTYDDIMAKASTELGKL
;
A
#
# COMPACT_ATOMS: atom_id res chain seq x y z
N MET A 1 -16.54 14.90 24.51
CA MET A 1 -16.48 15.89 23.40
C MET A 1 -15.12 15.94 22.72
N TYR A 2 -14.01 16.11 23.44
CA TYR A 2 -12.64 16.16 22.86
C TYR A 2 -12.25 15.00 21.92
N ARG A 3 -12.80 13.79 22.16
CA ARG A 3 -12.53 12.62 21.31
C ARG A 3 -13.17 12.69 19.92
N GLY A 4 -14.34 13.33 19.81
CA GLY A 4 -15.00 13.54 18.51
C GLY A 4 -14.16 14.49 17.64
N ILE A 5 -13.64 15.55 18.25
CA ILE A 5 -12.71 16.48 17.59
C ILE A 5 -11.47 15.74 17.10
N TYR A 6 -10.82 14.93 17.95
CA TYR A 6 -9.62 14.17 17.54
C TYR A 6 -9.86 13.26 16.33
N THR A 7 -10.97 12.51 16.33
CA THR A 7 -11.35 11.60 15.24
C THR A 7 -11.58 12.37 13.92
N VAL A 8 -12.21 13.54 14.01
CA VAL A 8 -12.46 14.40 12.86
C VAL A 8 -11.17 15.05 12.38
N THR A 9 -10.32 15.55 13.28
CA THR A 9 -9.00 16.12 12.95
C THR A 9 -8.09 15.08 12.30
N SER A 10 -8.03 13.85 12.82
CA SER A 10 -7.24 12.78 12.20
C SER A 10 -7.73 12.45 10.79
N SER A 11 -9.05 12.45 10.58
CA SER A 11 -9.66 12.26 9.26
C SER A 11 -9.34 13.42 8.32
N MET A 12 -9.38 14.66 8.82
CA MET A 12 -8.99 15.86 8.05
C MET A 12 -7.52 15.83 7.63
N MET A 13 -6.60 15.50 8.55
CA MET A 13 -5.18 15.36 8.22
C MET A 13 -4.96 14.27 7.16
N THR A 14 -5.68 13.16 7.26
CA THR A 14 -5.62 12.07 6.27
C THR A 14 -6.16 12.52 4.91
N ASN A 15 -7.30 13.22 4.88
CA ASN A 15 -7.87 13.78 3.65
C ASN A 15 -6.95 14.83 3.03
N GLN A 16 -6.32 15.69 3.84
CA GLN A 16 -5.31 16.64 3.35
C GLN A 16 -4.16 15.90 2.65
N LYS A 17 -3.63 14.85 3.29
CA LYS A 17 -2.56 14.07 2.68
C LYS A 17 -3.01 13.37 1.40
N LYS A 18 -4.26 12.92 1.35
CA LYS A 18 -4.86 12.31 0.15
C LYS A 18 -4.97 13.34 -0.99
N LEU A 19 -5.39 14.57 -0.70
CA LEU A 19 -5.37 15.67 -1.68
C LEU A 19 -3.96 15.94 -2.21
N ASP A 20 -2.95 15.97 -1.34
CA ASP A 20 -1.57 16.21 -1.76
C ASP A 20 -1.09 15.12 -2.73
N VAL A 21 -1.42 13.85 -2.46
CA VAL A 21 -1.06 12.71 -3.34
C VAL A 21 -1.81 12.78 -4.67
N THR A 22 -3.14 12.96 -4.65
CA THR A 22 -3.94 13.07 -5.87
C THR A 22 -3.52 14.28 -6.71
N SER A 23 -3.19 15.41 -6.08
CA SER A 23 -2.66 16.59 -6.77
C SER A 23 -1.31 16.30 -7.42
N ASN A 24 -0.40 15.60 -6.73
CA ASN A 24 0.88 15.20 -7.29
C ASN A 24 0.72 14.26 -8.49
N ASN A 25 -0.19 13.28 -8.39
CA ASN A 25 -0.52 12.39 -9.50
C ASN A 25 -1.02 13.18 -10.71
N MET A 26 -1.98 14.08 -10.50
CA MET A 26 -2.54 14.90 -11.56
C MET A 26 -1.48 15.79 -12.24
N ALA A 27 -0.59 16.40 -11.46
CA ALA A 27 0.50 17.22 -11.99
C ALA A 27 1.48 16.43 -12.87
N ASN A 28 1.63 15.13 -12.61
CA ASN A 28 2.53 14.23 -13.34
C ASN A 28 1.78 13.31 -14.32
N ALA A 29 0.54 13.63 -14.69
CA ALA A 29 -0.23 12.80 -15.61
C ALA A 29 0.31 12.81 -17.05
N SER A 30 1.14 13.80 -17.41
CA SER A 30 1.82 13.86 -18.71
C SER A 30 3.32 13.54 -18.62
N THR A 31 3.82 13.15 -17.46
CA THR A 31 5.23 12.80 -17.27
C THR A 31 5.48 11.38 -17.76
N ALA A 32 6.46 11.20 -18.65
CA ALA A 32 6.87 9.89 -19.15
C ALA A 32 7.35 8.98 -18.01
N GLY A 33 6.93 7.72 -18.06
CA GLY A 33 7.28 6.67 -17.09
C GLY A 33 6.76 6.90 -15.68
N PHE A 34 5.88 7.88 -15.44
CA PHE A 34 5.38 8.17 -14.10
C PHE A 34 4.41 7.09 -13.61
N LYS A 35 4.59 6.66 -12.37
CA LYS A 35 3.72 5.71 -11.67
C LYS A 35 2.91 6.44 -10.60
N LYS A 36 1.59 6.31 -10.68
CA LYS A 36 0.61 6.86 -9.75
C LYS A 36 0.96 6.43 -8.32
N ASP A 37 0.95 7.38 -7.39
CA ASP A 37 1.09 7.10 -5.97
C ASP A 37 -0.29 6.93 -5.33
N GLU A 38 -0.45 5.91 -4.48
CA GLU A 38 -1.67 5.59 -3.73
C GLU A 38 -1.42 5.74 -2.23
N LEU A 39 -2.28 6.52 -1.57
CA LEU A 39 -2.24 6.66 -0.11
C LEU A 39 -2.96 5.49 0.55
N ILE A 40 -2.22 4.70 1.32
CA ILE A 40 -2.79 3.65 2.16
C ILE A 40 -3.05 4.22 3.55
N THR A 41 -4.28 4.07 4.02
CA THR A 41 -4.73 4.54 5.33
C THR A 41 -5.02 3.33 6.22
N LYS A 42 -4.81 3.51 7.52
CA LYS A 42 -5.19 2.53 8.55
C LYS A 42 -6.08 3.18 9.59
N ALA A 43 -7.03 2.41 10.11
CA ALA A 43 -7.83 2.85 11.25
C ALA A 43 -7.02 2.65 12.55
N PHE A 44 -7.18 3.56 13.51
CA PHE A 44 -6.61 3.34 14.84
C PHE A 44 -7.24 2.09 15.49
N PRO A 45 -6.51 1.38 16.37
CA PRO A 45 -7.05 0.22 17.08
C PRO A 45 -8.35 0.55 17.80
N GLU A 46 -9.36 -0.28 17.60
CA GLU A 46 -10.61 -0.17 18.34
C GLU A 46 -10.38 -0.56 19.80
N LYS A 47 -10.83 0.28 20.72
CA LYS A 47 -10.69 0.06 22.17
C LYS A 47 -12.05 -0.22 22.80
N LEU A 48 -12.08 -1.11 23.79
CA LEU A 48 -13.28 -1.43 24.56
C LEU A 48 -13.70 -0.22 25.42
N LEU A 49 -14.98 0.10 25.40
CA LEU A 49 -15.61 1.07 26.29
C LEU A 49 -16.26 0.34 27.47
N SER A 50 -15.79 0.60 28.69
CA SER A 50 -16.35 0.04 29.92
C SER A 50 -17.06 1.08 30.77
N LYS A 51 -18.14 0.67 31.43
CA LYS A 51 -18.82 1.44 32.49
C LYS A 51 -17.85 1.70 33.64
N ILE A 52 -17.83 2.95 34.12
CA ILE A 52 -17.14 3.34 35.36
C ILE A 52 -17.90 2.70 36.52
N ASN A 53 -17.19 2.00 37.42
CA ASN A 53 -17.75 1.24 38.56
C ASN A 53 -18.73 0.11 38.18
N GLY A 54 -18.67 -0.40 36.94
CA GLY A 54 -19.45 -1.57 36.55
C GLY A 54 -18.94 -2.84 37.25
N LEU A 55 -19.83 -3.59 37.88
CA LEU A 55 -19.49 -4.91 38.42
C LEU A 55 -19.04 -5.83 37.27
N SER A 56 -17.80 -6.30 37.34
CA SER A 56 -17.22 -7.21 36.36
C SER A 56 -17.71 -8.64 36.62
N TYR A 57 -18.93 -8.95 36.21
CA TYR A 57 -19.40 -10.33 36.18
C TYR A 57 -18.83 -11.03 34.93
N SER A 58 -18.11 -12.14 35.15
CA SER A 58 -17.77 -13.09 34.09
C SER A 58 -19.08 -13.66 33.53
N GLN A 59 -19.25 -13.66 32.21
CA GLN A 59 -20.41 -14.30 31.60
C GLN A 59 -20.22 -15.82 31.63
N ASN A 60 -21.27 -16.55 32.03
CA ASN A 60 -21.43 -17.94 31.60
C ASN A 60 -21.62 -17.93 30.09
N GLN A 61 -20.75 -18.67 29.39
CA GLN A 61 -20.71 -18.78 27.93
C GLN A 61 -22.04 -19.30 27.40
N LYS A 62 -22.92 -18.41 26.94
CA LYS A 62 -24.00 -18.81 26.02
C LYS A 62 -23.41 -18.99 24.63
N ASP A 63 -23.93 -19.96 23.89
CA ASP A 63 -23.49 -20.33 22.54
C ASP A 63 -23.25 -19.10 21.66
N LYS A 64 -21.97 -18.80 21.45
CA LYS A 64 -21.52 -17.71 20.59
C LYS A 64 -21.30 -18.29 19.22
N THR A 65 -22.28 -18.11 18.35
CA THR A 65 -22.13 -18.46 16.95
C THR A 65 -21.33 -17.38 16.23
N VAL A 66 -20.40 -17.83 15.40
CA VAL A 66 -19.57 -17.03 14.50
C VAL A 66 -20.00 -17.33 13.09
N ASP A 67 -20.23 -16.29 12.31
CA ASP A 67 -20.42 -16.41 10.87
C ASP A 67 -19.03 -16.54 10.25
N VAL A 68 -18.71 -17.72 9.71
CA VAL A 68 -17.43 -18.05 9.11
C VAL A 68 -17.62 -18.25 7.60
N SER A 69 -16.85 -17.52 6.80
CA SER A 69 -16.81 -17.65 5.35
C SER A 69 -15.37 -17.84 4.87
N GLN A 70 -15.17 -18.71 3.88
CA GLN A 70 -13.88 -18.86 3.22
C GLN A 70 -13.77 -17.85 2.06
N ASP A 71 -12.65 -17.13 2.00
CA ASP A 71 -12.40 -16.08 0.99
C ASP A 71 -11.48 -16.56 -0.16
N GLY A 72 -11.31 -17.89 -0.30
CA GLY A 72 -10.34 -18.49 -1.23
C GLY A 72 -8.89 -18.37 -0.74
N ASN A 73 -7.97 -19.14 -1.35
CA ASN A 73 -6.51 -19.10 -1.06
C ASN A 73 -6.12 -19.21 0.43
N GLY A 74 -6.88 -19.97 1.23
CA GLY A 74 -6.60 -20.16 2.66
C GLY A 74 -6.90 -18.95 3.54
N ALA A 75 -7.60 -17.95 3.00
CA ALA A 75 -8.12 -16.81 3.75
C ALA A 75 -9.54 -17.06 4.27
N TRP A 76 -9.83 -16.47 5.42
CA TRP A 76 -11.09 -16.61 6.13
C TRP A 76 -11.62 -15.25 6.55
N VAL A 77 -12.93 -15.09 6.45
CA VAL A 77 -13.68 -13.95 7.00
C VAL A 77 -14.54 -14.47 8.12
N VAL A 78 -14.38 -13.88 9.30
CA VAL A 78 -15.15 -14.23 10.49
C VAL A 78 -15.89 -13.00 11.00
N SER A 79 -17.15 -13.19 11.39
CA SER A 79 -17.99 -12.15 11.97
C SER A 79 -18.72 -12.66 13.22
N SER A 80 -18.81 -11.82 14.25
CA SER A 80 -19.55 -12.14 15.46
C SER A 80 -20.43 -10.97 15.90
N ARG A 81 -21.69 -11.28 16.24
CA ARG A 81 -22.64 -10.27 16.75
C ARG A 81 -22.40 -9.87 18.20
N GLN A 82 -21.86 -10.78 19.01
CA GLN A 82 -21.81 -10.65 20.48
C GLN A 82 -20.40 -10.68 21.07
N SER A 83 -19.43 -11.24 20.36
CA SER A 83 -18.04 -11.31 20.82
C SER A 83 -17.16 -10.44 19.92
N PHE A 84 -15.93 -10.21 20.38
CA PHE A 84 -14.93 -9.48 19.61
C PHE A 84 -13.80 -10.42 19.21
N PHE A 85 -13.24 -10.20 18.04
CA PHE A 85 -11.92 -10.69 17.66
C PHE A 85 -10.88 -9.68 18.11
N THR A 86 -9.71 -10.17 18.53
CA THR A 86 -8.62 -9.30 18.98
C THR A 86 -7.40 -9.49 18.10
N VAL A 87 -6.80 -8.39 17.67
CA VAL A 87 -5.53 -8.39 16.94
C VAL A 87 -4.50 -7.56 17.67
N ASP A 88 -3.23 -7.94 17.52
CA ASP A 88 -2.05 -7.28 18.05
C ASP A 88 -1.33 -6.55 16.92
N GLY A 89 -1.39 -5.22 16.94
CA GLY A 89 -0.70 -4.35 16.00
C GLY A 89 0.36 -3.48 16.66
N SER A 90 1.08 -2.67 15.86
CA SER A 90 2.11 -1.73 16.36
C SER A 90 1.59 -0.77 17.42
N ASP A 91 0.31 -0.39 17.29
CA ASP A 91 -0.37 0.61 18.11
C ASP A 91 -1.16 -0.04 19.27
N GLY A 92 -0.88 -1.33 19.52
CA GLY A 92 -1.47 -2.18 20.55
C GLY A 92 -2.68 -2.99 20.10
N LYS A 93 -3.41 -3.56 21.06
CA LYS A 93 -4.56 -4.43 20.80
C LYS A 93 -5.74 -3.68 20.21
N SER A 94 -6.35 -4.24 19.16
CA SER A 94 -7.59 -3.77 18.53
C SER A 94 -8.68 -4.82 18.68
N TYR A 95 -9.92 -4.40 18.95
CA TYR A 95 -11.08 -5.28 19.13
C TYR A 95 -12.10 -5.01 18.02
N SER A 96 -12.40 -6.00 17.18
CA SER A 96 -13.36 -5.86 16.06
C SER A 96 -14.39 -6.98 16.09
N ARG A 97 -15.60 -6.72 15.57
CA ARG A 97 -16.61 -7.78 15.37
C ARG A 97 -16.43 -8.55 14.08
N ASP A 98 -15.68 -7.99 13.14
CA ASP A 98 -15.38 -8.57 11.86
C ASP A 98 -13.87 -8.66 11.67
N MET A 99 -13.39 -9.78 11.16
CA MET A 99 -11.97 -9.98 10.94
C MET A 99 -11.75 -10.81 9.68
N LYS A 100 -10.81 -10.34 8.86
CA LYS A 100 -10.26 -11.10 7.74
C LYS A 100 -8.89 -11.59 8.15
N LEU A 101 -8.64 -12.89 8.04
CA LEU A 101 -7.40 -13.50 8.47
C LEU A 101 -6.91 -14.56 7.49
N ALA A 102 -5.60 -14.74 7.44
CA ALA A 102 -4.93 -15.80 6.70
C ALA A 102 -3.69 -16.27 7.48
N ARG A 103 -3.14 -17.41 7.07
CA ARG A 103 -1.93 -17.98 7.66
C ARG A 103 -0.70 -17.41 6.96
N ASP A 104 0.26 -16.93 7.74
CA ASP A 104 1.57 -16.50 7.26
C ASP A 104 2.50 -17.71 7.00
N THR A 105 3.62 -17.46 6.33
CA THR A 105 4.71 -18.40 6.07
C THR A 105 5.23 -19.10 7.33
N GLU A 106 5.33 -18.38 8.44
CA GLU A 106 5.74 -18.90 9.76
C GLU A 106 4.62 -19.67 10.50
N GLY A 107 3.40 -19.69 9.95
CA GLY A 107 2.25 -20.40 10.50
C GLY A 107 1.41 -19.61 11.51
N TYR A 108 1.72 -18.35 11.77
CA TYR A 108 0.85 -17.47 12.56
C TYR A 108 -0.37 -17.02 11.74
N LEU A 109 -1.50 -16.84 12.44
CA LEU A 109 -2.66 -16.19 11.85
C LEU A 109 -2.48 -14.68 11.91
N ARG A 110 -2.60 -14.02 10.75
CA ARG A 110 -2.49 -12.58 10.60
C ARG A 110 -3.65 -12.04 9.79
N THR A 111 -4.03 -10.78 10.00
CA THR A 111 -4.93 -10.10 9.06
C THR A 111 -4.26 -10.02 7.69
N TYR A 112 -5.03 -10.04 6.60
CA TYR A 112 -4.44 -9.93 5.27
C TYR A 112 -4.99 -8.74 4.51
N THR A 113 -4.18 -8.25 3.59
CA THR A 113 -4.58 -7.39 2.49
C THR A 113 -4.62 -8.20 1.22
N ARG A 114 -5.36 -7.72 0.21
CA ARG A 114 -5.30 -8.30 -1.13
C ARG A 114 -4.29 -7.53 -1.98
N ASN A 115 -3.44 -8.26 -2.67
CA ASN A 115 -2.57 -7.72 -3.70
C ASN A 115 -3.40 -7.35 -4.94
N MET A 116 -2.81 -6.59 -5.85
CA MET A 116 -3.47 -6.16 -7.10
C MET A 116 -3.94 -7.36 -7.94
N ASP A 117 -3.25 -8.50 -7.86
CA ASP A 117 -3.63 -9.77 -8.51
C ASP A 117 -4.60 -10.64 -7.68
N SER A 118 -5.28 -10.06 -6.68
CA SER A 118 -6.15 -10.77 -5.73
C SER A 118 -5.46 -11.83 -4.86
N GLY A 119 -4.13 -11.88 -4.85
CA GLY A 119 -3.34 -12.67 -3.91
C GLY A 119 -3.51 -12.22 -2.46
N VAL A 120 -3.43 -13.16 -1.52
CA VAL A 120 -3.50 -12.88 -0.08
C VAL A 120 -2.11 -12.50 0.41
N ASP A 121 -1.96 -11.30 0.97
CA ASP A 121 -0.71 -10.84 1.57
C ASP A 121 -0.88 -10.61 3.07
N THR A 122 -0.11 -11.36 3.86
CA THR A 122 -0.08 -11.29 5.33
C THR A 122 1.12 -10.51 5.88
N SER A 123 2.05 -10.07 5.03
CA SER A 123 3.33 -9.49 5.44
C SER A 123 3.16 -8.26 6.34
N LYS A 124 2.19 -7.40 6.00
CA LYS A 124 1.81 -6.17 6.73
C LYS A 124 0.64 -6.36 7.69
N GLY A 125 0.15 -7.60 7.84
CA GLY A 125 -0.97 -7.96 8.68
C GLY A 125 -0.69 -7.89 10.18
N TYR A 126 -1.72 -7.63 10.98
CA TYR A 126 -1.66 -7.71 12.45
C TYR A 126 -1.84 -9.15 12.93
N TYR A 127 -1.20 -9.52 14.04
CA TYR A 127 -1.28 -10.86 14.59
C TYR A 127 -2.66 -11.10 15.22
N VAL A 128 -3.30 -12.21 14.88
CA VAL A 128 -4.57 -12.60 15.51
C VAL A 128 -4.28 -13.20 16.89
N LEU A 129 -5.05 -12.77 17.88
CA LEU A 129 -4.97 -13.25 19.26
C LEU A 129 -6.10 -14.22 19.58
N ASP A 130 -5.80 -15.17 20.46
CA ASP A 130 -6.80 -16.04 21.09
C ASP A 130 -7.59 -15.29 22.19
N SER A 131 -8.56 -15.98 22.80
CA SER A 131 -9.36 -15.49 23.93
C SER A 131 -8.53 -15.05 25.14
N ASN A 132 -7.30 -15.55 25.28
CA ASN A 132 -6.37 -15.24 26.37
C ASN A 132 -5.34 -14.15 25.97
N GLY A 133 -5.38 -13.68 24.73
CA GLY A 133 -4.46 -12.66 24.22
C GLY A 133 -3.12 -13.18 23.72
N LYS A 134 -2.97 -14.49 23.46
CA LYS A 134 -1.78 -15.10 22.86
C LYS A 134 -1.92 -15.16 21.33
N ARG A 135 -0.82 -14.96 20.61
CA ARG A 135 -0.79 -15.08 19.14
C ARG A 135 -1.14 -16.51 18.72
N VAL A 136 -2.05 -16.63 17.75
CA VAL A 136 -2.53 -17.92 17.27
C VAL A 136 -1.63 -18.45 16.16
N GLN A 137 -1.20 -19.69 16.29
CA GLN A 137 -0.46 -20.43 15.27
C GLN A 137 -1.32 -21.60 14.79
N ALA A 138 -1.34 -21.86 13.48
CA ALA A 138 -2.11 -22.94 12.88
C ALA A 138 -1.31 -23.67 11.79
N GLY A 139 -1.55 -24.98 11.67
CA GLY A 139 -0.97 -25.79 10.60
C GLY A 139 -1.55 -25.46 9.23
N ALA A 140 -0.93 -26.00 8.17
CA ALA A 140 -1.45 -25.89 6.81
C ALA A 140 -2.85 -26.57 6.74
N GLY A 141 -3.85 -25.88 6.19
CA GLY A 141 -5.23 -26.39 6.09
C GLY A 141 -6.08 -26.25 7.36
N PHE A 142 -5.82 -25.23 8.18
CA PHE A 142 -6.68 -24.93 9.33
C PHE A 142 -8.10 -24.57 8.91
N SER A 143 -9.08 -24.93 9.74
CA SER A 143 -10.49 -24.56 9.60
C SER A 143 -10.96 -23.81 10.85
N ILE A 144 -11.93 -22.91 10.68
CA ILE A 144 -12.58 -22.22 11.79
C ILE A 144 -14.00 -22.76 11.93
N ASP A 145 -14.36 -23.24 13.11
CA ASP A 145 -15.72 -23.72 13.37
C ASP A 145 -16.69 -22.57 13.71
N ALA A 146 -17.98 -22.89 13.78
CA ALA A 146 -19.03 -21.93 14.10
C ALA A 146 -18.96 -21.40 15.55
N GLN A 147 -18.08 -21.96 16.39
CA GLN A 147 -17.81 -21.51 17.76
C GLN A 147 -16.55 -20.64 17.83
N GLY A 148 -15.93 -20.34 16.67
CA GLY A 148 -14.71 -19.53 16.57
C GLY A 148 -13.45 -20.27 17.00
N ASN A 149 -13.47 -21.60 17.11
CA ASN A 149 -12.28 -22.40 17.34
C ASN A 149 -11.52 -22.60 16.04
N VAL A 150 -10.21 -22.40 16.11
CA VAL A 150 -9.26 -22.75 15.06
C VAL A 150 -8.91 -24.23 15.24
N VAL A 151 -9.32 -25.05 14.29
CA VAL A 151 -9.02 -26.48 14.24
C VAL A 151 -7.92 -26.71 13.21
N SER A 152 -6.86 -27.42 13.60
CA SER A 152 -5.77 -27.82 12.71
C SER A 152 -5.41 -29.27 12.98
N GLY A 153 -5.36 -30.10 11.92
CA GLY A 153 -5.10 -31.53 12.08
C GLY A 153 -6.12 -32.29 12.94
N GLY A 154 -7.36 -31.79 13.04
CA GLY A 154 -8.42 -32.39 13.86
C GLY A 154 -8.41 -32.00 15.34
N ALA A 155 -7.45 -31.19 15.80
CA ALA A 155 -7.38 -30.68 17.17
C ALA A 155 -7.69 -29.17 17.21
N THR A 156 -8.41 -28.75 18.25
CA THR A 156 -8.64 -27.33 18.54
C THR A 156 -7.35 -26.70 19.08
N VAL A 157 -6.82 -25.73 18.36
CA VAL A 157 -5.56 -25.05 18.68
C VAL A 157 -5.79 -23.77 19.48
N ALA A 158 -6.83 -23.01 19.15
CA ALA A 158 -7.17 -21.76 19.81
C ALA A 158 -8.65 -21.42 19.64
N ASN A 159 -9.18 -20.57 20.52
CA ASN A 159 -10.49 -19.91 20.32
C ASN A 159 -10.27 -18.42 20.05
N LEU A 160 -10.86 -17.90 18.97
CA LEU A 160 -10.66 -16.52 18.51
C LEU A 160 -11.59 -15.50 19.20
N LEU A 161 -12.57 -15.96 19.97
CA LEU A 161 -13.61 -15.10 20.53
C LEU A 161 -13.17 -14.53 21.88
N TYR A 162 -12.80 -13.25 21.86
CA TYR A 162 -12.69 -12.47 23.06
C TYR A 162 -14.08 -12.08 23.56
N THR A 163 -14.38 -12.49 24.80
CA THR A 163 -15.63 -12.14 25.48
C THR A 163 -15.37 -11.04 26.50
N PRO A 164 -15.79 -9.80 26.22
CA PRO A 164 -15.59 -8.73 27.18
C PRO A 164 -16.50 -8.91 28.41
N PRO A 165 -16.09 -8.38 29.57
CA PRO A 165 -16.94 -8.37 30.76
C PRO A 165 -18.23 -7.54 30.52
N ARG A 166 -19.29 -7.81 31.29
CA ARG A 166 -20.60 -7.10 31.17
C ARG A 166 -20.53 -5.58 31.35
N SER A 167 -19.46 -5.07 31.94
CA SER A 167 -19.22 -3.63 32.04
C SER A 167 -18.92 -3.01 30.68
N VAL A 168 -18.47 -3.78 29.70
CA VAL A 168 -18.19 -3.30 28.35
C VAL A 168 -19.48 -3.08 27.58
N ILE A 169 -19.61 -1.87 27.04
CA ILE A 169 -20.78 -1.41 26.30
C ILE A 169 -20.56 -1.60 24.79
N GLY A 170 -19.29 -1.59 24.35
CA GLY A 170 -18.93 -1.77 22.95
C GLY A 170 -17.48 -1.40 22.70
N THR A 171 -17.14 -1.14 21.44
CA THR A 171 -15.86 -0.61 21.01
C THR A 171 -15.99 0.80 20.50
N ILE A 172 -14.87 1.50 20.41
CA ILE A 172 -14.77 2.78 19.73
C ILE A 172 -13.47 2.83 18.94
N ASN A 173 -13.55 3.40 17.73
CA ASN A 173 -12.41 3.65 16.89
C ASN A 173 -11.78 5.02 17.20
N GLY A 174 -10.44 5.12 17.11
CA GLY A 174 -9.69 6.36 17.40
C GLY A 174 -9.57 7.33 16.22
N GLY A 175 -10.13 6.99 15.05
CA GLY A 175 -9.99 7.71 13.80
C GLY A 175 -9.15 6.96 12.77
N MET A 176 -8.63 7.70 11.79
CA MET A 176 -7.76 7.16 10.74
C MET A 176 -6.40 7.82 10.79
N SER A 177 -5.38 7.08 10.39
CA SER A 177 -4.03 7.58 10.16
C SER A 177 -3.51 7.13 8.80
N VAL A 178 -2.55 7.88 8.28
CA VAL A 178 -1.78 7.47 7.10
C VAL A 178 -0.85 6.34 7.51
N ASP A 179 -0.88 5.25 6.77
CA ASP A 179 0.02 4.12 6.99
C ASP A 179 1.29 4.31 6.14
N TYR A 180 1.14 4.29 4.82
CA TYR A 180 2.22 4.54 3.87
C TYR A 180 1.68 4.98 2.50
N ILE A 181 2.58 5.43 1.63
CA ILE A 181 2.30 5.72 0.22
C ILE A 181 3.00 4.65 -0.59
N LYS A 182 2.31 4.07 -1.57
CA LYS A 182 2.88 3.08 -2.50
C LYS A 182 2.73 3.56 -3.93
N SER A 183 3.69 3.26 -4.80
CA SER A 183 3.56 3.52 -6.24
C SER A 183 2.87 2.34 -6.93
N ASN A 184 1.98 2.63 -7.88
CA ASN A 184 1.28 1.65 -8.69
C ASN A 184 2.08 1.38 -9.96
N PHE A 185 2.68 0.19 -10.08
CA PHE A 185 3.58 -0.17 -11.19
C PHE A 185 2.87 -0.77 -12.41
N LEU A 186 1.54 -0.72 -12.49
CA LEU A 186 0.82 -1.09 -13.70
C LEU A 186 1.33 -0.26 -14.90
N GLN A 187 1.41 -0.91 -16.06
CA GLN A 187 1.94 -0.28 -17.27
C GLN A 187 1.03 0.86 -17.73
N GLY A 188 1.64 1.98 -18.12
CA GLY A 188 0.94 3.10 -18.75
C GLY A 188 0.64 2.82 -20.23
N ASN A 189 0.01 3.78 -20.90
CA ASN A 189 -0.11 3.71 -22.36
C ASN A 189 1.26 3.90 -23.01
N LEU A 190 1.53 3.21 -24.12
CA LEU A 190 2.75 3.42 -24.91
C LEU A 190 2.46 4.46 -25.99
N GLU A 191 3.20 5.57 -25.97
CA GLU A 191 3.05 6.65 -26.94
C GLU A 191 4.18 6.60 -27.96
N GLN A 192 3.83 6.69 -29.24
CA GLN A 192 4.80 6.67 -30.33
C GLN A 192 5.36 8.08 -30.58
N THR A 193 6.67 8.26 -30.43
CA THR A 193 7.35 9.54 -30.69
C THR A 193 8.14 9.56 -31.99
N ASN A 194 8.48 8.39 -32.53
CA ASN A 194 9.36 8.21 -33.70
C ASN A 194 10.80 8.68 -33.50
N ASP A 195 11.19 9.04 -32.28
CA ASP A 195 12.56 9.41 -31.95
C ASP A 195 13.39 8.14 -31.66
N LYS A 196 14.55 8.02 -32.32
CA LYS A 196 15.40 6.81 -32.23
C LYS A 196 16.05 6.61 -30.85
N LEU A 197 16.07 7.64 -30.02
CA LEU A 197 16.63 7.60 -28.67
C LEU A 197 15.57 7.40 -27.59
N ASP A 198 14.30 7.26 -27.98
CA ASP A 198 13.20 6.95 -27.09
C ASP A 198 12.98 5.44 -27.04
N PHE A 199 12.90 4.91 -25.82
CA PHE A 199 12.71 3.50 -25.57
C PHE A 199 11.55 3.26 -24.60
N ALA A 200 10.71 2.29 -24.93
CA ALA A 200 9.66 1.82 -24.04
C ALA A 200 9.85 0.34 -23.72
N ILE A 201 9.54 -0.03 -22.49
CA ILE A 201 9.53 -1.42 -22.04
C ILE A 201 8.10 -1.92 -22.08
N LYS A 202 7.84 -2.98 -22.85
CA LYS A 202 6.58 -3.72 -22.83
C LYS A 202 6.69 -4.84 -21.80
N GLY A 203 5.98 -4.68 -20.69
CA GLY A 203 6.00 -5.60 -19.55
C GLY A 203 6.73 -5.07 -18.31
N SER A 204 7.11 -5.99 -17.43
CA SER A 204 7.74 -5.69 -16.14
C SER A 204 9.26 -5.62 -16.26
N GLY A 205 9.85 -4.44 -15.98
CA GLY A 205 11.30 -4.22 -15.98
C GLY A 205 11.66 -2.73 -15.89
N PHE A 206 12.77 -2.37 -15.25
CA PHE A 206 13.22 -0.99 -15.11
C PHE A 206 14.60 -0.83 -15.74
N PHE A 207 14.87 0.34 -16.30
CA PHE A 207 16.22 0.71 -16.75
C PHE A 207 17.10 1.04 -15.55
N GLU A 208 18.29 0.44 -15.46
CA GLU A 208 19.30 0.83 -14.47
C GLU A 208 20.04 2.08 -14.96
N VAL A 209 20.03 3.13 -14.15
CA VAL A 209 20.78 4.37 -14.38
C VAL A 209 21.66 4.69 -13.19
N GLN A 210 22.75 5.40 -13.44
CA GLN A 210 23.67 5.85 -12.41
C GLN A 210 23.51 7.35 -12.20
N SER A 211 23.21 7.75 -10.96
CA SER A 211 23.20 9.15 -10.55
C SER A 211 24.62 9.72 -10.56
N GLN A 212 24.75 11.06 -10.55
CA GLN A 212 26.03 11.75 -10.45
C GLN A 212 26.82 11.37 -9.19
N ASP A 213 26.12 10.99 -8.11
CA ASP A 213 26.70 10.48 -6.87
C ASP A 213 27.25 9.04 -6.97
N GLY A 214 27.15 8.41 -8.15
CA GLY A 214 27.52 7.03 -8.38
C GLY A 214 26.49 5.99 -7.90
N ALA A 215 25.42 6.43 -7.23
CA ALA A 215 24.34 5.57 -6.76
C ALA A 215 23.52 5.00 -7.92
N LYS A 216 23.16 3.70 -7.82
CA LYS A 216 22.28 3.03 -8.78
C LYS A 216 20.83 3.45 -8.54
N ARG A 217 20.14 3.78 -9.62
CA ARG A 217 18.74 4.18 -9.65
C ARG A 217 18.04 3.40 -10.76
N TYR A 218 16.72 3.29 -10.64
CA TYR A 218 15.89 2.59 -11.60
C TYR A 218 14.84 3.55 -12.14
N ILE A 219 14.58 3.52 -13.45
CA ILE A 219 13.58 4.38 -14.09
C ILE A 219 12.72 3.58 -15.06
N ARG A 220 11.53 4.11 -15.32
CA ARG A 220 10.64 3.69 -16.42
C ARG A 220 10.62 4.66 -17.58
N ASP A 221 11.05 5.90 -17.34
CA ASP A 221 11.23 6.86 -18.42
C ASP A 221 12.38 6.38 -19.32
N GLY A 222 12.13 6.36 -20.63
CA GLY A 222 13.11 5.97 -21.64
C GLY A 222 13.38 7.07 -22.65
N ALA A 223 13.07 8.33 -22.32
CA ALA A 223 13.52 9.48 -23.09
C ALA A 223 15.01 9.76 -22.83
N PHE A 224 15.88 9.27 -23.70
CA PHE A 224 17.34 9.41 -23.56
C PHE A 224 17.94 10.40 -24.56
N LYS A 225 19.11 10.94 -24.18
CA LYS A 225 19.91 11.87 -24.99
C LYS A 225 21.36 11.43 -24.99
N ILE A 226 22.11 11.87 -26.00
CA ILE A 226 23.55 11.62 -26.08
C ILE A 226 24.28 12.85 -25.52
N SER A 227 25.15 12.63 -24.55
CA SER A 227 26.03 13.65 -23.97
C SER A 227 27.19 14.01 -24.91
N SER A 228 27.89 15.12 -24.66
CA SER A 228 29.13 15.49 -25.36
C SER A 228 30.25 14.44 -25.25
N GLU A 229 30.20 13.59 -24.22
CA GLU A 229 31.11 12.46 -24.01
C GLU A 229 30.71 11.21 -24.83
N CYS A 230 29.71 11.33 -25.71
CA CYS A 230 29.08 10.23 -26.45
C CYS A 230 28.42 9.17 -25.56
N GLU A 231 28.05 9.52 -24.33
CA GLU A 231 27.36 8.62 -23.39
C GLU A 231 25.84 8.84 -23.41
N LEU A 232 25.07 7.76 -23.27
CA LEU A 232 23.62 7.82 -23.17
C LEU A 232 23.21 8.32 -21.77
N ILE A 233 22.49 9.43 -21.72
CA ILE A 233 22.05 10.09 -20.50
C ILE A 233 20.53 10.33 -20.50
N THR A 234 19.93 10.41 -19.32
CA THR A 234 18.54 10.86 -19.17
C THR A 234 18.44 12.39 -19.31
N ASN A 235 17.22 12.94 -19.31
CA ASN A 235 16.98 14.38 -19.29
C ASN A 235 17.63 15.11 -18.09
N GLU A 236 17.86 14.39 -17.00
CA GLU A 236 18.46 14.87 -15.76
C GLU A 236 19.98 14.63 -15.70
N GLY A 237 20.57 14.10 -16.78
CA GLY A 237 22.01 13.86 -16.87
C GLY A 237 22.49 12.61 -16.13
N MET A 238 21.60 11.68 -15.80
CA MET A 238 21.98 10.37 -15.23
C MET A 238 22.47 9.44 -16.33
N LYS A 239 23.54 8.67 -16.08
CA LYS A 239 24.13 7.78 -17.09
C LYS A 239 23.33 6.49 -17.20
N VAL A 240 22.96 6.08 -18.40
CA VAL A 240 22.24 4.81 -18.64
C VAL A 240 23.24 3.66 -18.61
N MET A 241 22.97 2.66 -17.77
CA MET A 241 23.87 1.52 -17.57
C MET A 241 23.52 0.37 -18.52
N GLY A 242 24.54 -0.19 -19.15
CA GLY A 242 24.48 -1.49 -19.82
C GLY A 242 25.03 -2.62 -18.95
N GLU A 243 25.00 -3.85 -19.47
CA GLU A 243 25.58 -5.01 -18.79
C GLU A 243 27.10 -4.85 -18.55
N ASN A 244 27.81 -4.15 -19.45
CA ASN A 244 29.28 -3.95 -19.41
C ASN A 244 29.72 -2.53 -18.99
N GLY A 245 28.83 -1.71 -18.42
CA GLY A 245 29.12 -0.32 -18.03
C GLY A 245 28.26 0.72 -18.78
N PRO A 246 28.57 2.02 -18.65
CA PRO A 246 27.83 3.09 -19.33
C PRO A 246 27.87 2.91 -20.85
N ILE A 247 26.72 3.11 -21.50
CA ILE A 247 26.59 2.91 -22.95
C ILE A 247 27.11 4.14 -23.70
N ARG A 248 28.05 3.91 -24.62
CA ARG A 248 28.60 4.94 -25.49
C ARG A 248 28.11 4.78 -26.91
N VAL A 249 27.46 5.79 -27.46
CA VAL A 249 26.85 5.75 -28.80
C VAL A 249 27.52 6.79 -29.69
N GLN A 250 28.09 6.35 -30.80
CA GLN A 250 28.68 7.20 -31.83
C GLN A 250 28.04 6.88 -33.18
N GLY A 251 26.87 7.46 -33.45
CA GLY A 251 26.16 7.28 -34.71
C GLY A 251 24.68 6.95 -34.51
N GLU A 252 24.09 6.35 -35.54
CA GLU A 252 22.68 5.98 -35.56
C GLU A 252 22.43 4.69 -34.79
N LEU A 253 21.60 4.77 -33.75
CA LEU A 253 21.32 3.68 -32.82
C LEU A 253 20.13 2.85 -33.28
N GLU A 254 20.33 1.54 -33.41
CA GLU A 254 19.26 0.55 -33.61
C GLU A 254 19.19 -0.37 -32.40
N ALA A 255 18.01 -0.50 -31.79
CA ALA A 255 17.81 -1.41 -30.67
C ALA A 255 17.00 -2.63 -31.10
N LYS A 256 17.44 -3.81 -30.67
CA LYS A 256 16.66 -5.04 -30.80
C LYS A 256 15.73 -5.22 -29.59
N PRO A 257 14.68 -6.06 -29.72
CA PRO A 257 13.73 -6.30 -28.64
C PRO A 257 14.32 -6.89 -27.35
N ASP A 258 15.49 -7.51 -27.44
CA ASP A 258 16.25 -8.09 -26.31
C ASP A 258 17.03 -7.05 -25.50
N GLY A 259 16.98 -5.77 -25.90
CA GLY A 259 17.74 -4.68 -25.28
C GLY A 259 19.16 -4.52 -25.82
N SER A 260 19.55 -5.28 -26.84
CA SER A 260 20.84 -5.15 -27.51
C SER A 260 20.85 -3.94 -28.45
N LEU A 261 21.87 -3.10 -28.30
CA LEU A 261 22.07 -1.88 -29.07
C LEU A 261 23.14 -2.08 -30.16
N TYR A 262 22.83 -1.65 -31.37
CA TYR A 262 23.68 -1.73 -32.55
C TYR A 262 23.88 -0.34 -33.16
N VAL A 263 25.08 -0.09 -33.70
CA VAL A 263 25.36 1.08 -34.53
C VAL A 263 26.12 0.62 -35.77
N GLY A 264 25.59 0.91 -36.96
CA GLY A 264 26.21 0.49 -38.21
C GLY A 264 26.39 -1.02 -38.37
N GLY A 265 25.59 -1.83 -37.66
CA GLY A 265 25.67 -3.30 -37.65
C GLY A 265 26.60 -3.90 -36.60
N GLU A 266 27.36 -3.10 -35.83
CA GLU A 266 28.20 -3.57 -34.74
C GLU A 266 27.47 -3.43 -33.39
N MET A 267 27.60 -4.43 -32.51
CA MET A 267 26.96 -4.44 -31.20
C MET A 267 27.77 -3.58 -30.22
N ILE A 268 27.18 -2.49 -29.74
CA ILE A 268 27.81 -1.59 -28.77
C ILE A 268 27.69 -2.14 -27.35
N GLY A 269 26.53 -2.71 -27.03
CA GLY A 269 26.23 -3.21 -25.70
C GLY A 269 24.75 -3.53 -25.54
N LYS A 270 24.38 -4.01 -24.36
CA LYS A 270 23.01 -4.36 -24.01
C LYS A 270 22.56 -3.52 -22.82
N LEU A 271 21.38 -2.91 -22.93
CA LEU A 271 20.75 -2.14 -21.86
C LEU A 271 20.51 -3.03 -20.64
N ARG A 272 20.89 -2.54 -19.46
CA ARG A 272 20.65 -3.28 -18.22
C ARG A 272 19.21 -3.00 -17.76
N ILE A 273 18.32 -3.90 -18.14
CA ILE A 273 16.93 -3.89 -17.71
C ILE A 273 16.77 -4.96 -16.63
N VAL A 274 16.21 -4.57 -15.48
CA VAL A 274 16.01 -5.48 -14.34
C VAL A 274 14.54 -5.58 -13.99
N ASN A 275 14.05 -6.78 -13.73
CA ASN A 275 12.73 -6.95 -13.15
C ASN A 275 12.85 -7.09 -11.63
N VAL A 276 11.92 -6.49 -10.89
CA VAL A 276 11.92 -6.48 -9.42
C VAL A 276 10.73 -7.30 -8.95
N ASN A 277 10.99 -8.49 -8.40
CA ASN A 277 9.92 -9.40 -7.95
C ASN A 277 9.08 -8.80 -6.81
N ASN A 278 9.74 -8.11 -5.88
CA ASN A 278 9.07 -7.44 -4.76
C ASN A 278 9.02 -5.92 -5.00
N GLN A 279 7.97 -5.46 -5.67
CA GLN A 279 7.81 -4.03 -5.98
C GLN A 279 7.67 -3.13 -4.74
N ASP A 280 7.29 -3.69 -3.58
CA ASP A 280 7.24 -2.96 -2.30
C ASP A 280 8.62 -2.54 -1.78
N SER A 281 9.72 -3.08 -2.33
CA SER A 281 11.09 -2.66 -1.97
C SER A 281 11.53 -1.39 -2.70
N LEU A 282 10.77 -0.93 -3.71
CA LEU A 282 11.11 0.24 -4.50
C LEU A 282 10.62 1.51 -3.81
N ARG A 283 11.56 2.40 -3.51
CA ARG A 283 11.28 3.73 -2.99
C ARG A 283 11.54 4.76 -4.07
N LYS A 284 10.58 5.66 -4.30
CA LYS A 284 10.73 6.79 -5.23
C LYS A 284 11.68 7.83 -4.64
N VAL A 285 12.69 8.26 -5.40
CA VAL A 285 13.72 9.19 -4.94
C VAL A 285 13.97 10.29 -5.98
N GLY A 286 13.03 11.23 -6.09
CA GLY A 286 13.14 12.39 -6.99
C GLY A 286 13.24 12.01 -8.48
N ASN A 287 12.97 12.97 -9.37
CA ASN A 287 13.18 12.84 -10.83
C ASN A 287 12.63 11.54 -11.44
N ASN A 288 11.49 11.05 -10.95
CA ASN A 288 10.89 9.78 -11.36
C ASN A 288 11.82 8.55 -11.27
N THR A 289 12.79 8.57 -10.36
CA THR A 289 13.71 7.46 -10.10
C THR A 289 13.30 6.64 -8.89
N TYR A 290 13.68 5.37 -8.90
CA TYR A 290 13.49 4.43 -7.80
C TYR A 290 14.83 3.95 -7.28
N GLU A 291 14.90 3.75 -5.97
CA GLU A 291 15.99 3.11 -5.26
C GLU A 291 15.45 1.85 -4.59
N ILE A 292 16.23 0.78 -4.60
CA ILE A 292 15.90 -0.44 -3.87
C ILE A 292 16.44 -0.29 -2.45
N GLU A 293 15.56 -0.40 -1.45
CA GLU A 293 16.01 -0.42 -0.06
C GLU A 293 16.75 -1.73 0.28
N PRO A 294 17.99 -1.67 0.81
CA PRO A 294 18.80 -2.87 1.10
C PRO A 294 18.17 -3.86 2.10
N LYS A 295 17.15 -3.43 2.86
CA LYS A 295 16.49 -4.25 3.88
C LYS A 295 15.56 -5.31 3.30
N ASN A 296 15.10 -5.15 2.05
CA ASN A 296 14.21 -6.08 1.38
C ASN A 296 14.99 -6.71 0.22
N ASP A 297 15.56 -7.89 0.48
CA ASP A 297 16.31 -8.73 -0.47
C ASP A 297 15.86 -8.52 -1.92
N PRO A 298 16.62 -7.76 -2.74
CA PRO A 298 16.21 -7.49 -4.10
C PRO A 298 16.39 -8.74 -4.93
N GLN A 299 15.31 -9.51 -5.03
CA GLN A 299 15.19 -10.54 -6.04
C GLN A 299 15.04 -9.86 -7.40
N LEU A 300 16.19 -9.48 -7.97
CA LEU A 300 16.30 -9.04 -9.35
C LEU A 300 16.14 -10.28 -10.22
N ALA A 301 15.05 -10.32 -10.98
CA ALA A 301 14.84 -11.33 -11.99
C ALA A 301 15.36 -10.84 -13.35
N PRO A 302 15.81 -11.75 -14.24
CA PRO A 302 16.13 -11.39 -15.61
C PRO A 302 14.89 -10.78 -16.29
N PHE A 303 15.14 -9.86 -17.21
CA PHE A 303 14.12 -9.20 -18.00
C PHE A 303 13.42 -10.21 -18.93
N ASP A 304 12.09 -10.24 -18.87
CA ASP A 304 11.21 -11.12 -19.67
C ASP A 304 10.26 -10.30 -20.58
N GLY A 305 10.52 -9.00 -20.72
CA GLY A 305 9.71 -8.11 -21.56
C GLY A 305 10.32 -7.90 -22.96
N GLU A 306 9.68 -7.02 -23.73
CA GLU A 306 10.17 -6.58 -25.03
C GLU A 306 10.55 -5.10 -24.96
N LEU A 307 11.74 -4.74 -25.46
CA LEU A 307 12.11 -3.34 -25.68
C LEU A 307 11.56 -2.87 -27.02
N VAL A 308 10.89 -1.72 -27.03
CA VAL A 308 10.36 -1.10 -28.25
C VAL A 308 11.00 0.28 -28.42
N GLN A 309 11.67 0.48 -29.55
CA GLN A 309 12.31 1.74 -29.93
C GLN A 309 11.31 2.69 -30.60
N GLY A 310 11.44 3.99 -30.39
CA GLY A 310 10.56 5.02 -30.96
C GLY A 310 9.26 5.23 -30.19
N PHE A 311 9.20 4.68 -28.96
CA PHE A 311 8.06 4.77 -28.06
C PHE A 311 8.53 5.22 -26.69
N ILE A 312 7.66 5.91 -25.96
CA ILE A 312 7.83 6.20 -24.55
C ILE A 312 6.64 5.63 -23.77
N GLU A 313 6.91 5.15 -22.55
CA GLU A 313 5.83 4.80 -21.64
C GLU A 313 5.23 6.08 -21.06
N GLY A 314 3.93 6.30 -21.24
CA GLY A 314 3.19 7.40 -20.63
C GLY A 314 2.92 7.15 -19.14
N SER A 315 2.41 8.19 -18.46
CA SER A 315 1.92 8.06 -17.09
C SER A 315 0.73 7.09 -17.01
N ASN A 316 0.63 6.30 -15.95
CA ASN A 316 -0.55 5.48 -15.69
C ASN A 316 -1.65 6.23 -14.90
N VAL A 317 -1.52 7.56 -14.79
CA VAL A 317 -2.50 8.43 -14.14
C VAL A 317 -3.58 8.85 -15.14
N ASN A 318 -4.85 8.74 -14.76
CA ASN A 318 -5.96 9.30 -15.51
C ASN A 318 -6.42 10.64 -14.88
N PRO A 319 -6.17 11.80 -15.51
CA PRO A 319 -6.54 13.11 -14.96
C PRO A 319 -8.02 13.23 -14.59
N VAL A 320 -8.91 12.63 -15.37
CA VAL A 320 -10.36 12.72 -15.12
C VAL A 320 -10.73 11.98 -13.84
N SER A 321 -10.18 10.78 -13.63
CA SER A 321 -10.38 10.01 -12.41
C SER A 321 -9.75 10.70 -11.19
N GLU A 322 -8.53 11.25 -11.32
CA GLU A 322 -7.89 12.01 -10.23
C GLU A 322 -8.70 13.26 -9.86
N MET A 323 -9.27 13.98 -10.84
CA MET A 323 -10.12 15.15 -10.55
C MET A 323 -11.38 14.77 -9.78
N ILE A 324 -12.02 13.65 -10.11
CA ILE A 324 -13.18 13.13 -9.37
C ILE A 324 -12.78 12.78 -7.93
N GLU A 325 -11.66 12.08 -7.76
CA GLU A 325 -11.13 11.72 -6.44
C GLU A 325 -10.80 12.99 -5.62
N MET A 326 -10.20 14.01 -6.23
CA MET A 326 -9.93 15.29 -5.57
C MET A 326 -11.21 15.98 -5.09
N ILE A 327 -12.27 16.00 -5.91
CA ILE A 327 -13.58 16.57 -5.54
C ILE A 327 -14.17 15.81 -4.36
N GLU A 328 -14.10 14.47 -4.36
CA GLU A 328 -14.58 13.65 -3.26
C GLU A 328 -13.84 13.94 -1.96
N VAL A 329 -12.52 14.02 -2.01
CA VAL A 329 -11.69 14.28 -0.82
C VAL A 329 -11.91 15.71 -0.31
N MET A 330 -12.04 16.70 -1.18
CA MET A 330 -12.40 18.07 -0.80
C MET A 330 -13.76 18.12 -0.11
N ARG A 331 -14.78 17.44 -0.68
CA ARG A 331 -16.11 17.37 -0.07
C ARG A 331 -16.07 16.69 1.30
N ASN A 332 -15.28 15.62 1.46
CA ASN A 332 -15.08 14.96 2.75
C ASN A 332 -14.37 15.87 3.75
N TYR A 333 -13.39 16.65 3.32
CA TYR A 333 -12.71 17.64 4.15
C TYR A 333 -13.65 18.77 4.60
N GLU A 334 -14.46 19.32 3.70
CA GLU A 334 -15.49 20.33 4.04
C GLU A 334 -16.55 19.78 5.00
N ASN A 335 -16.99 18.53 4.81
CA ASN A 335 -17.91 17.87 5.73
C ASN A 335 -17.30 17.73 7.12
N ALA A 336 -16.03 17.33 7.21
CA ALA A 336 -15.31 17.24 8.47
C ALA A 336 -15.17 18.62 9.16
N GLN A 337 -14.89 19.69 8.40
CA GLN A 337 -14.88 21.05 8.93
C GLN A 337 -16.24 21.49 9.50
N LYS A 338 -17.36 21.13 8.85
CA LYS A 338 -18.71 21.40 9.37
C LYS A 338 -18.95 20.69 10.72
N VAL A 339 -18.44 19.48 10.89
CA VAL A 339 -18.54 18.75 12.17
C VAL A 339 -17.76 19.48 13.28
N ILE A 340 -16.56 20.00 12.99
CA ILE A 340 -15.79 20.79 13.96
C ILE A 340 -16.56 22.06 14.35
N LYS A 341 -17.11 22.80 13.37
CA LYS A 341 -17.95 23.97 13.65
C LYS A 341 -19.16 23.62 14.51
N THR A 342 -19.82 22.50 14.23
CA THR A 342 -20.95 22.02 15.05
C THR A 342 -20.53 21.74 16.50
N TYR A 343 -19.36 21.15 16.70
CA TYR A 343 -18.82 20.94 18.05
C TYR A 343 -18.52 22.26 18.78
N ASP A 344 -17.97 23.23 18.06
CA ASP A 344 -17.70 24.58 18.59
C ASP A 344 -19.00 25.30 18.98
N ASP A 345 -20.02 25.25 18.13
CA ASP A 345 -21.36 25.79 18.42
C ASP A 345 -21.99 25.15 19.67
N ILE A 346 -21.83 23.82 19.83
CA ILE A 346 -22.29 23.11 21.04
C ILE A 346 -21.51 23.58 22.27
N MET A 347 -20.19 23.80 22.18
CA MET A 347 -19.39 24.36 23.27
C MET A 347 -19.82 25.77 23.63
N ALA A 348 -20.03 26.64 22.64
CA ALA A 348 -20.47 28.00 22.84
C ALA A 348 -21.83 28.06 23.54
N LYS A 349 -22.80 27.25 23.08
CA LYS A 349 -24.12 27.12 23.71
C LYS A 349 -24.03 26.57 25.12
N ALA A 350 -23.28 25.49 25.35
CA ALA A 350 -23.11 24.91 26.68
C ALA A 350 -22.48 25.91 27.65
N SER A 351 -21.45 26.64 27.23
CA SER A 351 -20.79 27.67 28.02
C SER A 351 -21.75 28.81 28.39
N THR A 352 -22.51 29.31 27.41
CA THR A 352 -23.43 30.44 27.61
C THR A 352 -24.63 30.07 28.48
N GLU A 353 -25.21 28.89 28.28
CA GLU A 353 -26.41 28.46 29.01
C GLU A 353 -26.08 27.94 30.42
N LEU A 354 -24.94 27.26 30.62
CA LEU A 354 -24.48 26.90 31.97
C LEU A 354 -23.97 28.11 32.76
N GLY A 355 -23.41 29.13 32.10
CA GLY A 355 -22.97 30.36 32.76
C GLY A 355 -24.10 31.32 33.16
N LYS A 356 -25.34 31.07 32.72
CA LYS A 356 -26.54 31.82 33.11
C LYS A 356 -27.26 31.25 34.34
N LEU A 357 -26.99 29.99 34.70
CA LEU A 357 -27.47 29.33 35.92
C LEU A 357 -26.51 29.61 37.08
#